data_AF-A0A2T3WAJ6-F1
#
_entry.id   AF-A0A2T3WAJ6-F1
#
_cell.length_a   1.000
_cell.length_b   1.000
_cell.length_c   1.000
_cell.angle_alpha   90.00
_cell.angle_beta   90.00
_cell.angle_gamma   90.00
#
_symmetry.space_group_name_H-M   'P 1'
#
loop_
_entity.id
_entity.type
_entity.pdbx_description
1 polymer ?
#
loop_
_entity_poly.entity_id
_entity_poly.type
_entity_poly.pdbx_seq_one_letter_code
_entity_poly.pdbx_strand_id
1 'polypeptide(L)'
;MTPSLRVAAGVLGALVLAAPALVSPALALPKYRTQAAPQLHLTEGNALWALDRRVMPCTYCHVDPTGGPAWNPFGQALQQTFATEAAAGRHLTFPQALHTLLAAGTDADEDRYADALEVFAKTLPGDPDSKPETPVDELTTAFEKAGGVTQYQPLKKPK
;
A
#
# COMPACT_ATOMS: atom_id res chain seq x y z
N MET A 1 32.44 -77.93 13.43
CA MET A 1 33.19 -76.66 13.46
C MET A 1 32.23 -75.51 13.12
N THR A 2 31.58 -74.95 14.14
CA THR A 2 31.11 -73.56 14.21
C THR A 2 32.21 -72.73 14.91
N PRO A 3 32.18 -71.38 14.98
CA PRO A 3 31.30 -70.38 14.37
C PRO A 3 32.07 -69.20 13.71
N SER A 4 31.33 -68.15 13.31
CA SER A 4 31.68 -66.71 13.31
C SER A 4 31.54 -66.06 11.93
N LEU A 5 31.06 -64.83 11.79
CA LEU A 5 30.26 -63.92 12.60
C LEU A 5 29.87 -62.85 11.58
N ARG A 6 28.57 -62.61 11.37
CA ARG A 6 28.09 -61.52 10.51
C ARG A 6 28.14 -60.22 11.28
N VAL A 7 29.03 -59.28 10.93
CA VAL A 7 28.85 -57.85 11.22
C VAL A 7 29.59 -57.00 10.18
N ALA A 8 28.83 -56.26 9.39
CA ALA A 8 29.19 -54.94 8.86
C ALA A 8 27.84 -54.24 8.60
N ALA A 9 27.24 -53.60 9.60
CA ALA A 9 27.48 -52.20 9.94
C ALA A 9 27.47 -51.33 8.67
N GLY A 10 26.27 -51.03 8.17
CA GLY A 10 26.08 -50.25 6.95
C GLY A 10 24.94 -49.26 7.12
N VAL A 11 25.32 -48.00 7.31
CA VAL A 11 24.54 -46.78 7.03
C VAL A 11 23.42 -46.47 8.02
N LEU A 12 23.80 -45.78 9.10
CA LEU A 12 22.98 -44.74 9.72
C LEU A 12 22.60 -43.73 8.63
N GLY A 13 21.38 -43.85 8.10
CA GLY A 13 20.77 -42.84 7.25
C GLY A 13 20.55 -41.58 8.08
N ALA A 14 21.47 -40.63 7.97
CA ALA A 14 21.27 -39.27 8.47
C ALA A 14 20.16 -38.63 7.62
N LEU A 15 18.92 -38.76 8.08
CA LEU A 15 17.80 -37.98 7.58
C LEU A 15 17.99 -36.54 8.08
N VAL A 16 18.80 -35.76 7.36
CA VAL A 16 18.82 -34.31 7.51
C VAL A 16 17.48 -33.82 6.98
N LEU A 17 16.50 -33.72 7.87
CA LEU A 17 15.28 -32.96 7.67
C LEU A 17 15.70 -31.50 7.45
N ALA A 18 15.94 -31.15 6.20
CA ALA A 18 15.92 -29.78 5.73
C ALA A 18 14.48 -29.28 5.90
N ALA A 19 14.14 -28.83 7.10
CA ALA A 19 13.00 -27.97 7.29
C ALA A 19 13.39 -26.62 6.67
N PRO A 20 12.84 -26.22 5.51
CA PRO A 20 12.94 -24.82 5.13
C PRO A 20 12.28 -24.06 6.27
N ALA A 21 13.05 -23.20 6.92
CA ALA A 21 12.55 -22.26 7.89
C ALA A 21 11.35 -21.57 7.24
N LEU A 22 10.16 -21.83 7.77
CA LEU A 22 8.97 -21.02 7.56
C LEU A 22 9.26 -19.70 8.25
N VAL A 23 10.11 -18.89 7.62
CA VAL A 23 10.26 -17.49 7.95
C VAL A 23 8.99 -16.85 7.40
N SER A 24 7.94 -16.88 8.21
CA SER A 24 6.83 -15.96 8.03
C SER A 24 7.44 -14.57 7.93
N PRO A 25 7.27 -13.82 6.82
CA PRO A 25 7.64 -12.42 6.81
C PRO A 25 6.68 -11.75 7.80
N ALA A 26 7.10 -11.71 9.07
CA ALA A 26 6.46 -10.90 10.07
C ALA A 26 6.40 -9.49 9.48
N LEU A 27 5.16 -9.08 9.20
CA LEU A 27 4.76 -7.91 8.46
C LEU A 27 5.42 -6.67 9.05
N ALA A 28 6.61 -6.30 8.54
CA ALA A 28 7.09 -4.95 8.68
C ALA A 28 5.99 -4.09 8.05
N LEU A 29 5.24 -3.36 8.87
CA LEU A 29 4.28 -2.35 8.40
C LEU A 29 4.98 -1.60 7.25
N PRO A 30 4.51 -1.73 5.99
CA PRO A 30 5.23 -1.16 4.88
C PRO A 30 5.33 0.34 5.12
N LYS A 31 6.54 0.89 5.12
CA LYS A 31 6.81 2.33 5.37
C LYS A 31 5.85 3.25 4.61
N TYR A 32 5.35 2.80 3.47
CA TYR A 32 4.33 3.44 2.65
C TYR A 32 3.07 3.82 3.42
N ARG A 33 2.49 2.92 4.22
CA ARG A 33 1.28 3.23 4.97
C ARG A 33 1.52 4.34 6.01
N THR A 34 2.64 4.27 6.71
CA THR A 34 3.04 5.30 7.69
C THR A 34 3.41 6.64 7.05
N GLN A 35 3.62 6.66 5.73
CA GLN A 35 3.87 7.88 4.95
C GLN A 35 2.59 8.44 4.33
N ALA A 36 1.76 7.58 3.74
CA ALA A 36 0.52 7.97 3.07
C ALA A 36 -0.53 8.47 4.06
N ALA A 37 -0.80 7.73 5.15
CA ALA A 37 -1.85 8.11 6.10
C ALA A 37 -1.75 9.58 6.56
N PRO A 38 -0.59 10.07 7.07
CA PRO A 38 -0.48 11.47 7.46
C PRO A 38 -0.46 12.43 6.27
N GLN A 39 0.08 12.03 5.11
CA GLN A 39 0.08 12.88 3.91
C GLN A 39 -1.33 13.08 3.33
N LEU A 40 -2.19 12.07 3.42
CA LEU A 40 -3.58 12.10 2.93
C LEU A 40 -4.55 12.61 4.02
N HIS A 41 -4.04 13.05 5.17
CA HIS A 41 -4.83 13.46 6.33
C HIS A 41 -5.80 12.38 6.83
N LEU A 42 -5.47 11.11 6.56
CA LEU A 42 -6.15 9.92 7.06
C LEU A 42 -5.51 9.51 8.38
N THR A 43 -5.40 10.42 9.35
CA THR A 43 -4.82 10.15 10.69
C THR A 43 -5.73 10.51 11.85
N GLU A 44 -6.93 11.02 11.56
CA GLU A 44 -7.82 11.58 12.57
C GLU A 44 -9.20 10.91 12.53
N GLY A 45 -9.97 11.05 13.61
CA GLY A 45 -11.29 10.42 13.76
C GLY A 45 -11.29 9.11 14.56
N ASN A 46 -10.13 8.65 15.04
CA ASN A 46 -10.03 7.61 16.07
C ASN A 46 -8.95 7.97 17.10
N ALA A 47 -9.26 7.89 18.40
CA ALA A 47 -8.33 8.12 19.51
C ALA A 47 -7.10 7.18 19.49
N LEU A 48 -7.20 6.03 18.82
CA LEU A 48 -6.13 5.04 18.68
C LEU A 48 -5.48 5.05 17.28
N TRP A 49 -5.56 6.16 16.55
CA TRP A 49 -5.16 6.22 15.14
C TRP A 49 -3.72 5.72 14.85
N ALA A 50 -2.79 5.93 15.79
CA ALA A 50 -1.40 5.47 15.64
C ALA A 50 -1.25 3.93 15.67
N LEU A 51 -2.25 3.22 16.19
CA LEU A 51 -2.28 1.76 16.30
C LEU A 51 -3.34 1.11 15.40
N ASP A 52 -4.24 1.91 14.82
CA ASP A 52 -5.40 1.39 14.14
C ASP A 52 -5.14 1.13 12.66
N ARG A 53 -5.23 -0.15 12.28
CA ARG A 53 -5.12 -0.57 10.88
C ARG A 53 -6.28 -0.06 10.00
N ARG A 54 -7.35 0.52 10.57
CA ARG A 54 -8.46 1.17 9.86
C ARG A 54 -8.17 2.62 9.44
N VAL A 55 -7.13 3.24 9.97
CA VAL A 55 -6.80 4.66 9.70
C VAL A 55 -6.39 4.87 8.23
N MET A 56 -5.73 3.88 7.64
CA MET A 56 -5.59 3.72 6.19
C MET A 56 -5.46 2.22 5.87
N PRO A 57 -6.55 1.52 5.53
CA PRO A 57 -6.51 0.08 5.31
C PRO A 57 -5.59 -0.28 4.14
N CYS A 58 -5.05 -1.51 4.12
CA CYS A 58 -4.25 -1.97 2.97
C CYS A 58 -5.07 -1.95 1.67
N THR A 59 -6.39 -2.07 1.77
CA THR A 59 -7.33 -1.97 0.65
C THR A 59 -7.31 -0.62 -0.08
N TYR A 60 -6.64 0.40 0.48
CA TYR A 60 -6.45 1.67 -0.20
C TYR A 60 -5.58 1.53 -1.48
N CYS A 61 -4.62 0.59 -1.49
CA CYS A 61 -3.76 0.32 -2.65
C CYS A 61 -3.80 -1.14 -3.13
N HIS A 62 -4.36 -2.03 -2.32
CA HIS A 62 -4.34 -3.47 -2.56
C HIS A 62 -5.75 -4.02 -2.68
N VAL A 63 -5.90 -5.16 -3.34
CA VAL A 63 -7.17 -5.90 -3.29
C VAL A 63 -7.31 -6.64 -1.96
N ASP A 64 -6.20 -7.21 -1.46
CA ASP A 64 -6.19 -7.95 -0.21
C ASP A 64 -6.11 -7.01 1.02
N PRO A 65 -6.98 -7.15 2.03
CA PRO A 65 -6.96 -6.33 3.25
C PRO A 65 -5.69 -6.52 4.11
N THR A 66 -4.91 -7.57 3.84
CA THR A 66 -3.59 -7.80 4.45
C THR A 66 -2.45 -7.18 3.65
N GLY A 67 -2.72 -6.71 2.42
CA GLY A 67 -1.77 -6.10 1.50
C GLY A 67 -1.08 -7.11 0.57
N GLY A 68 -0.07 -6.63 -0.19
CA GLY A 68 0.61 -7.44 -1.20
C GLY A 68 -0.13 -7.49 -2.54
N PRO A 69 0.37 -8.24 -3.53
CA PRO A 69 -0.36 -8.46 -4.78
C PRO A 69 -1.69 -9.20 -4.52
N ALA A 70 -2.77 -8.92 -5.23
CA ALA A 70 -2.91 -7.98 -6.35
C ALA A 70 -3.16 -6.52 -5.90
N TRP A 71 -2.83 -5.56 -6.78
CA TRP A 71 -3.05 -4.13 -6.57
C TRP A 71 -4.43 -3.72 -7.09
N ASN A 72 -5.12 -2.84 -6.38
CA ASN A 72 -6.35 -2.21 -6.88
C ASN A 72 -6.00 -1.16 -7.96
N PRO A 73 -6.98 -0.57 -8.68
CA PRO A 73 -6.71 0.43 -9.71
C PRO A 73 -5.85 1.60 -9.23
N PHE A 74 -6.14 2.17 -8.05
CA PHE A 74 -5.30 3.24 -7.47
C PHE A 74 -3.84 2.80 -7.23
N GLY A 75 -3.64 1.60 -6.69
CA GLY A 75 -2.32 1.01 -6.49
C GLY A 75 -1.56 0.80 -7.80
N GLN A 76 -2.27 0.39 -8.85
CA GLN A 76 -1.70 0.27 -10.20
C GLN A 76 -1.34 1.64 -10.79
N ALA A 77 -2.20 2.65 -10.63
CA ALA A 77 -1.93 4.03 -11.06
C ALA A 77 -0.69 4.60 -10.36
N LEU A 78 -0.50 4.29 -9.08
CA LEU A 78 0.69 4.68 -8.33
C LEU A 78 1.96 3.98 -8.83
N GLN A 79 1.88 2.67 -9.13
CA GLN A 79 2.98 1.94 -9.77
C GLN A 79 3.33 2.53 -11.14
N GLN A 80 2.31 2.87 -11.93
CA GLN A 80 2.48 3.49 -13.24
C GLN A 80 3.12 4.88 -13.13
N THR A 81 2.79 5.64 -12.09
CA THR A 81 3.44 6.92 -11.78
C THR A 81 4.92 6.73 -11.55
N PHE A 82 5.33 5.77 -10.71
CA PHE A 82 6.75 5.47 -10.52
C PHE A 82 7.45 5.06 -11.83
N ALA A 83 6.82 4.18 -12.62
CA ALA A 83 7.40 3.71 -13.88
C ALA A 83 7.58 4.85 -14.89
N THR A 84 6.57 5.71 -15.04
CA THR A 84 6.58 6.85 -15.97
C THR A 84 7.65 7.87 -15.58
N GLU A 85 7.74 8.19 -14.29
CA GLU A 85 8.72 9.15 -13.77
C GLU A 85 10.15 8.61 -13.89
N ALA A 86 10.36 7.32 -13.61
CA ALA A 86 11.65 6.66 -13.78
C ALA A 86 12.09 6.63 -15.26
N ALA A 87 11.16 6.37 -16.18
CA ALA A 87 11.43 6.44 -17.62
C ALA A 87 11.81 7.86 -18.08
N ALA A 88 11.30 8.89 -17.39
CA ALA A 88 11.69 10.29 -17.58
C ALA A 88 12.96 10.70 -16.82
N GLY A 89 13.69 9.75 -16.23
CA GLY A 89 14.93 9.98 -15.48
C GLY A 89 14.75 10.54 -14.06
N ARG A 90 13.52 10.53 -13.52
CA ARG A 90 13.22 11.00 -12.16
C ARG A 90 12.94 9.83 -11.24
N HIS A 91 13.65 9.78 -10.12
CA HIS A 91 13.43 8.77 -9.07
C HIS A 91 12.65 9.40 -7.92
N LEU A 92 11.34 9.20 -7.92
CA LEU A 92 10.48 9.72 -6.86
C LEU A 92 10.58 8.88 -5.59
N THR A 93 10.48 9.53 -4.44
CA THR A 93 10.09 8.88 -3.19
C THR A 93 8.59 8.58 -3.21
N PHE A 94 8.13 7.67 -2.35
CA PHE A 94 6.70 7.34 -2.28
C PHE A 94 5.80 8.55 -2.00
N PRO A 95 6.09 9.44 -1.03
CA PRO A 95 5.29 10.66 -0.85
C PRO A 95 5.23 11.53 -2.10
N GLN A 96 6.32 11.62 -2.85
CA GLN A 96 6.36 12.39 -4.10
C GLN A 96 5.51 11.74 -5.18
N ALA A 97 5.62 10.42 -5.39
CA ALA A 97 4.80 9.68 -6.35
C ALA A 97 3.31 9.80 -6.02
N LEU A 98 2.95 9.70 -4.74
CA LEU A 98 1.57 9.86 -4.28
C LEU A 98 1.04 11.26 -4.60
N HIS A 99 1.80 12.31 -4.29
CA HIS A 99 1.40 13.67 -4.66
C HIS A 99 1.34 13.87 -6.18
N THR A 100 2.29 13.33 -6.94
CA THR A 100 2.29 13.41 -8.41
C THR A 100 1.04 12.76 -9.00
N LEU A 101 0.65 11.59 -8.50
CA LEU A 101 -0.59 10.91 -8.92
C LEU A 101 -1.81 11.78 -8.65
N LEU A 102 -1.98 12.25 -7.40
CA LEU A 102 -3.13 13.09 -7.04
C LEU A 102 -3.17 14.41 -7.83
N ALA A 103 -2.01 14.99 -8.14
CA ALA A 103 -1.91 16.22 -8.92
C ALA A 103 -2.19 16.01 -10.42
N ALA A 104 -2.13 14.78 -10.91
CA ALA A 104 -2.50 14.46 -12.28
C ALA A 104 -4.03 14.55 -12.51
N GLY A 105 -4.83 14.55 -11.44
CA GLY A 105 -6.30 14.61 -11.54
C GLY A 105 -6.89 13.39 -12.24
N THR A 106 -6.23 12.24 -12.13
CA THR A 106 -6.72 10.96 -12.65
C THR A 106 -7.89 10.45 -11.82
N ASP A 107 -8.67 9.58 -12.43
CA ASP A 107 -9.76 8.80 -11.85
C ASP A 107 -9.38 7.33 -12.11
N ALA A 108 -8.82 6.67 -11.10
CA ALA A 108 -8.15 5.39 -11.30
C ALA A 108 -9.14 4.22 -11.46
N ASP A 109 -10.32 4.29 -10.85
CA ASP A 109 -11.35 3.24 -10.93
C ASP A 109 -12.53 3.56 -11.85
N GLU A 110 -12.47 4.71 -12.54
CA GLU A 110 -13.38 5.16 -13.60
C GLU A 110 -14.81 5.44 -13.08
N ASP A 111 -14.95 5.88 -11.83
CA ASP A 111 -16.24 6.15 -11.20
C ASP A 111 -16.78 7.58 -11.41
N ARG A 112 -15.98 8.42 -12.10
CA ARG A 112 -16.15 9.85 -12.43
C ARG A 112 -15.73 10.83 -11.33
N TYR A 113 -15.06 10.37 -10.28
CA TYR A 113 -14.39 11.21 -9.30
C TYR A 113 -12.88 11.09 -9.47
N ALA A 114 -12.18 12.23 -9.46
CA ALA A 114 -10.72 12.18 -9.46
C ALA A 114 -10.22 11.64 -8.11
N ASP A 115 -9.11 10.90 -8.12
CA ASP A 115 -8.50 10.25 -6.96
C ASP A 115 -8.34 11.21 -5.77
N ALA A 116 -7.97 12.47 -6.06
CA ALA A 116 -7.79 13.50 -5.03
C ALA A 116 -9.10 13.96 -4.38
N LEU A 117 -10.20 13.99 -5.13
CA LEU A 117 -11.53 14.32 -4.60
C LEU A 117 -12.04 13.19 -3.71
N GLU A 118 -11.77 11.95 -4.08
CA GLU A 118 -12.11 10.78 -3.28
C GLU A 118 -11.33 10.73 -1.97
N VAL A 119 -10.01 10.95 -2.01
CA VAL A 119 -9.19 11.11 -0.80
C VAL A 119 -9.80 12.19 0.11
N PHE A 120 -10.17 13.34 -0.47
CA PHE A 120 -10.78 14.45 0.27
C PHE A 120 -12.13 14.09 0.90
N ALA A 121 -12.96 13.35 0.16
CA ALA A 121 -14.24 12.81 0.62
C ALA A 121 -14.10 11.61 1.57
N LYS A 122 -12.88 11.12 1.80
CA LYS A 122 -12.56 9.93 2.61
C LYS A 122 -13.17 8.64 2.03
N THR A 123 -13.21 8.54 0.72
CA THR A 123 -13.58 7.33 -0.02
C THR A 123 -12.32 6.57 -0.50
N LEU A 124 -12.48 5.48 -1.26
CA LEU A 124 -11.40 4.59 -1.67
C LEU A 124 -11.20 4.72 -3.20
N PRO A 125 -10.15 5.41 -3.68
CA PRO A 125 -9.98 5.71 -5.11
C PRO A 125 -9.60 4.55 -6.02
N GLY A 126 -9.71 3.33 -5.51
CA GLY A 126 -9.48 2.10 -6.26
C GLY A 126 -10.63 1.12 -6.07
N ASP A 127 -11.80 1.62 -5.70
CA ASP A 127 -13.01 0.85 -5.47
C ASP A 127 -14.22 1.67 -5.96
N PRO A 128 -14.75 1.37 -7.16
CA PRO A 128 -15.79 2.19 -7.80
C PRO A 128 -17.16 2.13 -7.08
N ASP A 129 -17.30 1.21 -6.11
CA ASP A 129 -18.44 1.14 -5.21
C ASP A 129 -18.29 2.06 -4.00
N SER A 130 -17.05 2.46 -3.66
CA SER A 130 -16.73 3.39 -2.58
C SER A 130 -16.54 4.79 -3.13
N LYS A 131 -17.63 5.48 -3.46
CA LYS A 131 -17.59 6.82 -4.05
C LYS A 131 -18.28 7.91 -3.23
N PRO A 132 -17.94 9.19 -3.45
CA PRO A 132 -18.60 10.30 -2.77
C PRO A 132 -20.09 10.39 -3.11
N GLU A 133 -20.91 10.66 -2.09
CA GLU A 133 -22.33 11.00 -2.26
C GLU A 133 -22.52 12.45 -2.76
N THR A 134 -21.55 13.32 -2.47
CA THR A 134 -21.55 14.73 -2.87
C THR A 134 -21.30 14.87 -4.37
N PRO A 135 -22.10 15.68 -5.11
CA PRO A 135 -21.86 15.94 -6.52
C PRO A 135 -20.44 16.47 -6.81
N VAL A 136 -19.86 16.06 -7.93
CA VAL A 136 -18.48 16.38 -8.34
C VAL A 136 -18.18 17.88 -8.26
N ASP A 137 -19.08 18.75 -8.75
CA ASP A 137 -18.86 20.20 -8.77
C ASP A 137 -18.80 20.82 -7.36
N GLU A 138 -19.68 20.35 -6.46
CA GLU A 138 -19.70 20.78 -5.07
C GLU A 138 -18.46 20.29 -4.32
N LEU A 139 -18.09 19.03 -4.55
CA LEU A 139 -16.91 18.42 -3.95
C LEU A 139 -15.62 19.10 -4.43
N THR A 140 -15.53 19.42 -5.73
CA THR A 140 -14.40 20.17 -6.32
C THR A 140 -14.29 21.55 -5.68
N THR A 141 -15.41 22.27 -5.55
CA THR A 141 -15.42 23.60 -4.90
C THR A 141 -14.94 23.52 -3.46
N ALA A 142 -15.40 22.52 -2.71
CA ALA A 142 -14.97 22.30 -1.32
C ALA A 142 -13.49 21.92 -1.23
N PHE A 143 -13.02 21.06 -2.14
CA PHE A 143 -11.62 20.62 -2.23
C PHE A 143 -10.68 21.80 -2.50
N GLU A 144 -10.99 22.63 -3.50
CA GLU A 144 -10.19 23.82 -3.82
C GLU A 144 -10.16 24.82 -2.66
N LYS A 145 -11.31 25.03 -1.99
CA LYS A 145 -11.39 25.88 -0.80
C LYS A 145 -10.54 25.35 0.37
N ALA A 146 -10.37 24.03 0.48
CA ALA A 146 -9.52 23.39 1.47
C ALA A 146 -8.02 23.42 1.11
N GLY A 147 -7.65 24.01 -0.03
CA GLY A 147 -6.26 24.11 -0.50
C GLY A 147 -5.94 23.18 -1.67
N GLY A 148 -6.95 22.50 -2.24
CA GLY A 148 -6.81 21.63 -3.40
C GLY A 148 -5.74 20.55 -3.18
N VAL A 149 -5.08 20.11 -4.25
CA VAL A 149 -4.06 19.06 -4.15
C VAL A 149 -2.81 19.48 -3.37
N THR A 150 -2.59 20.79 -3.20
CA THR A 150 -1.45 21.32 -2.45
C THR A 150 -1.46 20.86 -0.99
N GLN A 151 -2.64 20.57 -0.43
CA GLN A 151 -2.76 20.03 0.92
C GLN A 151 -2.12 18.64 1.09
N TYR A 152 -1.91 17.89 0.00
CA TYR A 152 -1.32 16.55 0.00
C TYR A 152 0.17 16.53 -0.38
N GLN A 153 0.85 17.67 -0.35
CA GLN A 153 2.29 17.71 -0.62
C GLN A 153 3.08 16.84 0.37
N PRO A 154 4.24 16.28 -0.06
CA PRO A 154 5.09 15.50 0.84
C PRO A 154 5.39 16.25 2.14
N LEU A 155 5.12 15.61 3.27
CA LEU A 155 5.42 16.19 4.57
C LEU A 155 6.93 16.42 4.71
N LYS A 156 7.32 17.62 5.16
CA LYS A 156 8.71 17.90 5.51
C LYS A 156 9.10 16.95 6.64
N LYS A 157 10.23 16.25 6.48
CA LYS A 157 10.77 15.43 7.58
C LYS A 157 10.93 16.33 8.82
N PRO A 158 10.39 15.95 9.99
CA PRO A 158 10.76 16.63 11.23
C PRO A 158 12.28 16.52 11.38
N LYS A 159 12.92 17.65 11.70
CA LYS A 159 14.37 17.72 11.96
C LYS A 159 14.72 16.95 13.22
#